data_AF-A0A1Q6LD04-F1
#
_entry.id   AF-A0A1Q6LD04-F1
#
_cell.length_a   1.000
_cell.length_b   1.000
_cell.length_c   1.000
_cell.angle_alpha   90.00
_cell.angle_beta   90.00
_cell.angle_gamma   90.00
#
_symmetry.space_group_name_H-M   'P 1'
#
loop_
_entity.id
_entity.type
_entity.pdbx_description
1 polymer ?
#
loop_
_entity_poly.entity_id
_entity_poly.type
_entity_poly.pdbx_seq_one_letter_code
_entity_poly.pdbx_strand_id
1 'polypeptide(L)'
;MKKKNRIIAIIMTILLILAIIIGIVAANKQKEIKEANTPNIPENQTSNEKINEENSTENQVTENTASSEEAENATEQEKTSEIEDLKNETGSKGDSKIYDVAQEYDGKKTLTVKPSVQFQTVLAGAIKNGKPEETEVTKIVNGFSYKKGAYITKQSREKFIELLKSLGIDEFSINDNDGYIAKISEPKNNLAKQLESLINNGKTYVIDMTGTCYMRDDVTGEIVEYPFEKMDPSEICEPFISGSNTLLAITSNKDNTIAASEIIQTILQY
;
A
#
# COMPACT_ATOMS: atom_id res chain seq x y z
N MET A 1 5.17 36.88 -9.73
CA MET A 1 6.39 36.42 -9.00
C MET A 1 7.28 35.64 -9.96
N LYS A 2 8.58 35.95 -10.03
CA LYS A 2 9.54 35.23 -10.89
C LYS A 2 9.49 33.72 -10.55
N LYS A 3 9.54 32.82 -11.55
CA LYS A 3 9.42 31.34 -11.39
C LYS A 3 10.20 30.78 -10.17
N LYS A 4 11.41 31.31 -9.92
CA LYS A 4 12.26 30.96 -8.77
C LYS A 4 11.60 31.22 -7.41
N ASN A 5 10.83 32.30 -7.26
CA ASN A 5 10.16 32.67 -6.01
C ASN A 5 8.90 31.83 -5.76
N ARG A 6 8.28 31.28 -6.83
CA ARG A 6 7.16 30.33 -6.70
C ARG A 6 7.64 28.95 -6.24
N ILE A 7 8.76 28.47 -6.77
CA ILE A 7 9.35 27.18 -6.36
C ILE A 7 9.79 27.23 -4.89
N ILE A 8 10.43 28.33 -4.46
CA ILE A 8 10.83 28.51 -3.05
C ILE A 8 9.61 28.55 -2.12
N ALA A 9 8.51 29.18 -2.53
CA ALA A 9 7.28 29.20 -1.74
C ALA A 9 6.67 27.79 -1.60
N ILE A 10 6.64 27.01 -2.69
CA ILE A 10 6.12 25.62 -2.66
C ILE A 10 6.97 24.75 -1.73
N ILE A 11 8.30 24.82 -1.82
CA ILE A 11 9.22 24.06 -0.96
C ILE A 11 9.02 24.42 0.52
N MET A 12 8.89 25.71 0.85
CA MET A 12 8.65 26.15 2.23
C MET A 12 7.29 25.68 2.76
N THR A 13 6.28 25.56 1.89
CA THR A 13 4.95 25.07 2.29
C THR A 13 4.97 23.56 2.56
N ILE A 14 5.69 22.79 1.74
CA ILE A 14 5.86 21.34 1.91
C ILE A 14 6.65 21.04 3.21
N LEU A 15 7.70 21.80 3.51
CA LEU A 15 8.46 21.66 4.76
C LEU A 15 7.61 21.93 6.01
N LEU A 16 6.67 22.87 5.93
CA LEU A 16 5.76 23.17 7.04
C LEU A 16 4.78 22.01 7.29
N ILE A 17 4.25 21.40 6.22
CA ILE A 17 3.35 20.25 6.30
C ILE A 17 4.06 19.01 6.89
N LEU A 18 5.30 18.75 6.46
CA LEU A 18 6.13 17.67 7.01
C LEU A 18 6.40 17.83 8.51
N ALA A 19 6.67 19.04 8.98
CA ALA A 19 6.89 19.31 10.40
C ALA A 19 5.63 19.02 11.25
N ILE A 20 4.44 19.32 10.72
CA ILE A 20 3.16 19.04 11.39
C ILE A 20 2.90 17.54 11.47
N ILE A 21 3.15 16.80 10.37
CA ILE A 21 2.97 15.34 10.34
C ILE A 21 3.91 14.65 11.35
N ILE A 22 5.18 15.06 11.41
CA ILE A 22 6.15 14.52 12.38
C ILE A 22 5.69 14.81 13.82
N GLY A 23 5.13 16.00 14.08
CA GLY A 23 4.56 16.35 15.38
C GLY A 23 3.39 15.47 15.81
N ILE A 24 2.47 15.17 14.90
CA ILE A 24 1.30 14.29 15.16
C ILE A 24 1.76 12.86 15.44
N VAL A 25 2.70 12.34 14.66
CA VAL A 25 3.26 10.99 14.87
C VAL A 25 3.99 10.86 16.21
N ALA A 26 4.76 11.89 16.61
CA ALA A 26 5.45 11.92 17.90
C ALA A 26 4.47 12.01 19.09
N ALA A 27 3.39 12.78 18.96
CA ALA A 27 2.35 12.88 19.98
C ALA A 27 1.58 11.55 20.16
N ASN A 28 1.30 10.85 19.06
CA ASN A 28 0.62 9.54 19.10
C ASN A 28 1.50 8.45 19.74
N LYS A 29 2.82 8.44 19.46
CA LYS A 29 3.75 7.52 20.14
C LYS A 29 3.86 7.76 21.65
N GLN A 30 3.75 9.01 22.12
CA GLN A 30 3.76 9.29 23.56
C GLN A 30 2.47 8.84 24.26
N LYS A 31 1.35 8.77 23.55
CA LYS A 31 0.07 8.31 24.08
C LYS A 31 0.10 6.79 24.33
N GLU A 32 0.64 6.02 23.40
CA GLU A 32 0.80 4.56 23.53
C GLU A 32 1.73 4.18 24.71
N ILE A 33 2.79 4.96 24.97
CA ILE A 33 3.74 4.66 26.06
C ILE A 33 3.15 4.96 27.46
N LYS A 34 2.18 5.87 27.56
CA LYS A 34 1.53 6.22 28.83
C LYS A 34 0.43 5.23 29.23
N GLU A 35 -0.28 4.66 28.26
CA GLU A 35 -1.33 3.66 28.51
C GLU A 35 -0.74 2.29 28.91
N ALA A 36 0.50 1.99 28.51
CA ALA A 36 1.20 0.74 28.87
C ALA A 36 1.82 0.70 30.28
N ASN A 37 1.83 1.79 31.06
CA ASN A 37 2.57 1.89 32.33
C ASN A 37 1.72 2.36 33.53
N THR A 38 0.52 1.81 33.71
CA THR A 38 -0.23 1.95 34.97
C THR A 38 -0.23 0.62 35.73
N PRO A 39 0.44 0.49 36.88
CA PRO A 39 0.53 -0.77 37.62
C PRO A 39 -0.71 -0.98 38.51
N ASN A 40 -1.36 -2.14 38.35
CA ASN A 40 -2.30 -2.68 39.34
C ASN A 40 -1.60 -3.81 40.13
N ILE A 41 -1.38 -3.58 41.43
CA ILE A 41 -1.06 -4.57 42.48
C ILE A 41 -1.97 -4.17 43.66
N PRO A 42 -2.74 -5.09 44.28
CA PRO A 42 -2.27 -6.03 45.34
C PRO A 42 -2.94 -7.42 45.25
N GLU A 43 -2.57 -8.51 45.96
CA GLU A 43 -1.44 -9.00 46.76
C GLU A 43 -1.80 -10.47 47.11
N ASN A 44 -0.79 -11.32 47.36
CA ASN A 44 -0.81 -12.55 48.20
C ASN A 44 -1.51 -13.83 47.62
N GLN A 45 -1.02 -15.08 47.69
CA GLN A 45 0.01 -15.76 48.51
C GLN A 45 0.71 -16.92 47.76
N THR A 46 1.94 -17.16 48.21
CA THR A 46 2.92 -18.24 47.97
C THR A 46 2.40 -19.68 48.12
N SER A 47 2.83 -20.61 47.24
CA SER A 47 3.66 -21.80 47.58
C SER A 47 3.87 -22.75 46.39
N ASN A 48 5.09 -23.29 46.32
CA ASN A 48 5.59 -24.25 45.33
C ASN A 48 4.95 -25.64 45.49
N GLU A 49 4.65 -26.34 44.39
CA GLU A 49 5.11 -27.73 44.16
C GLU A 49 4.86 -28.18 42.70
N LYS A 50 5.85 -28.85 42.11
CA LYS A 50 5.71 -29.68 40.91
C LYS A 50 5.06 -31.01 41.31
N ILE A 51 4.21 -31.59 40.46
CA ILE A 51 4.22 -33.00 40.01
C ILE A 51 3.13 -33.19 38.94
N ASN A 52 3.49 -33.87 37.85
CA ASN A 52 2.62 -34.42 36.81
C ASN A 52 1.89 -35.66 37.33
N GLU A 53 0.63 -35.87 36.94
CA GLU A 53 0.14 -37.09 36.24
C GLU A 53 -1.39 -37.07 36.07
N GLU A 54 -1.84 -37.90 35.14
CA GLU A 54 -3.08 -37.85 34.38
C GLU A 54 -4.38 -38.24 35.13
N ASN A 55 -5.49 -37.81 34.50
CA ASN A 55 -6.72 -38.56 34.23
C ASN A 55 -8.03 -38.20 34.99
N SER A 56 -8.93 -37.57 34.22
CA SER A 56 -10.37 -37.84 34.03
C SER A 56 -11.44 -37.58 35.11
N THR A 57 -12.49 -36.90 34.59
CA THR A 57 -13.94 -36.92 34.89
C THR A 57 -14.58 -35.88 35.82
N GLU A 58 -15.31 -34.96 35.16
CA GLU A 58 -16.65 -34.40 35.47
C GLU A 58 -16.90 -33.69 36.81
N ASN A 59 -17.03 -32.35 36.79
CA ASN A 59 -18.35 -31.70 36.92
C ASN A 59 -18.34 -30.20 36.54
N GLN A 60 -19.52 -29.73 36.16
CA GLN A 60 -19.90 -28.46 35.52
C GLN A 60 -19.43 -27.16 36.21
N VAL A 61 -18.97 -26.20 35.38
CA VAL A 61 -19.29 -24.77 35.51
C VAL A 61 -19.45 -24.20 34.08
N THR A 62 -20.70 -24.03 33.65
CA THR A 62 -21.08 -23.14 32.55
C THR A 62 -20.94 -21.70 33.03
N GLU A 63 -20.02 -20.93 32.44
CA GLU A 63 -20.09 -19.47 32.47
C GLU A 63 -19.34 -18.86 31.26
N ASN A 64 -20.13 -18.25 30.38
CA ASN A 64 -19.83 -17.12 29.49
C ASN A 64 -18.60 -17.19 28.58
N THR A 65 -18.79 -17.77 27.39
CA THR A 65 -18.05 -17.40 26.17
C THR A 65 -19.06 -16.99 25.10
N ALA A 66 -19.65 -15.79 25.25
CA ALA A 66 -20.59 -15.22 24.27
C ALA A 66 -20.32 -13.73 23.97
N SER A 67 -19.32 -13.11 24.62
CA SER A 67 -19.16 -11.64 24.62
C SER A 67 -18.28 -11.08 23.50
N SER A 68 -17.36 -11.87 22.92
CA SER A 68 -16.45 -11.38 21.86
C SER A 68 -17.07 -11.42 20.47
N GLU A 69 -17.86 -12.45 20.15
CA GLU A 69 -18.45 -12.61 18.81
C GLU A 69 -19.62 -11.65 18.58
N GLU A 70 -20.40 -11.32 19.61
CA GLU A 70 -21.52 -10.37 19.51
C GLU A 70 -21.04 -8.92 19.35
N ALA A 71 -19.93 -8.53 20.00
CA ALA A 71 -19.35 -7.19 19.90
C ALA A 71 -18.65 -6.94 18.55
N GLU A 72 -17.95 -7.95 18.01
CA GLU A 72 -17.36 -7.88 16.67
C GLU A 72 -18.43 -7.86 15.57
N ASN A 73 -19.49 -8.68 15.69
CA ASN A 73 -20.61 -8.64 14.75
C ASN A 73 -21.39 -7.32 14.80
N ALA A 74 -21.59 -6.74 15.99
CA ALA A 74 -22.26 -5.44 16.13
C ALA A 74 -21.47 -4.31 15.46
N THR A 75 -20.13 -4.30 15.59
CA THR A 75 -19.27 -3.29 14.96
C THR A 75 -19.14 -3.46 13.44
N GLU A 76 -19.19 -4.68 12.92
CA GLU A 76 -19.24 -4.93 11.47
C GLU A 76 -20.60 -4.55 10.86
N GLN A 77 -21.68 -4.82 11.58
CA GLN A 77 -23.04 -4.48 11.15
C GLN A 77 -23.28 -2.96 11.15
N GLU A 78 -22.79 -2.24 12.16
CA GLU A 78 -22.85 -0.77 12.22
C GLU A 78 -22.07 -0.13 11.07
N LYS A 79 -20.86 -0.60 10.78
CA LYS A 79 -20.06 -0.14 9.63
C LYS A 79 -20.76 -0.41 8.29
N THR A 80 -21.40 -1.57 8.16
CA THR A 80 -22.13 -1.93 6.94
C THR A 80 -23.35 -1.02 6.73
N SER A 81 -24.09 -0.71 7.80
CA SER A 81 -25.20 0.24 7.76
C SER A 81 -24.75 1.63 7.34
N GLU A 82 -23.67 2.14 7.93
CA GLU A 82 -23.12 3.46 7.61
C GLU A 82 -22.69 3.58 6.14
N ILE A 83 -22.08 2.53 5.58
CA ILE A 83 -21.69 2.51 4.16
C ILE A 83 -22.93 2.58 3.25
N GLU A 84 -24.00 1.83 3.54
CA GLU A 84 -25.22 1.88 2.73
C GLU A 84 -25.91 3.24 2.80
N ASP A 85 -25.95 3.86 3.98
CA ASP A 85 -26.50 5.21 4.15
C ASP A 85 -25.72 6.24 3.32
N LEU A 86 -24.38 6.22 3.43
CA LEU A 86 -23.51 7.09 2.63
C LEU A 86 -23.64 6.83 1.13
N LYS A 87 -23.83 5.57 0.69
CA LYS A 87 -24.06 5.26 -0.73
C LYS A 87 -25.34 5.91 -1.24
N ASN A 88 -26.41 5.84 -0.46
CA ASN A 88 -27.69 6.46 -0.80
C ASN A 88 -27.59 7.99 -0.87
N GLU A 89 -26.84 8.60 0.05
CA GLU A 89 -26.62 10.05 0.08
C GLU A 89 -25.75 10.55 -1.09
N THR A 90 -24.72 9.79 -1.45
CA THR A 90 -23.73 10.18 -2.47
C THR A 90 -24.06 9.69 -3.88
N GLY A 91 -25.00 8.75 -4.00
CA GLY A 91 -25.36 8.13 -5.28
C GLY A 91 -24.39 7.04 -5.74
N SER A 92 -23.52 6.54 -4.85
CA SER A 92 -22.59 5.44 -5.15
C SER A 92 -23.31 4.12 -5.40
N LYS A 93 -22.86 3.40 -6.43
CA LYS A 93 -23.51 2.18 -6.97
C LYS A 93 -22.68 0.92 -6.78
N GLY A 94 -21.43 1.03 -6.34
CA GLY A 94 -20.55 -0.12 -6.13
C GLY A 94 -21.02 -1.05 -5.00
N ASP A 95 -20.47 -2.26 -4.94
CA ASP A 95 -20.71 -3.19 -3.83
C ASP A 95 -20.17 -2.61 -2.52
N SER A 96 -20.98 -2.59 -1.47
CA SER A 96 -20.61 -2.02 -0.16
C SER A 96 -19.35 -2.64 0.44
N LYS A 97 -19.06 -3.90 0.08
CA LYS A 97 -17.86 -4.62 0.55
C LYS A 97 -16.55 -4.03 0.03
N ILE A 98 -16.58 -3.27 -1.07
CA ILE A 98 -15.37 -2.65 -1.62
C ILE A 98 -15.03 -1.31 -0.96
N TYR A 99 -15.94 -0.71 -0.20
CA TYR A 99 -15.79 0.64 0.33
C TYR A 99 -15.29 0.69 1.77
N ASP A 100 -14.57 1.76 2.08
CA ASP A 100 -14.30 2.24 3.42
C ASP A 100 -14.86 3.65 3.59
N VAL A 101 -15.05 4.07 4.84
CA VAL A 101 -15.50 5.42 5.17
C VAL A 101 -14.28 6.30 5.42
N ALA A 102 -14.07 7.27 4.53
CA ALA A 102 -13.07 8.31 4.70
C ALA A 102 -13.69 9.56 5.33
N GLN A 103 -12.86 10.40 5.94
CA GLN A 103 -13.26 11.69 6.49
C GLN A 103 -12.45 12.81 5.85
N GLU A 104 -13.14 13.77 5.25
CA GLU A 104 -12.55 14.97 4.68
C GLU A 104 -12.13 15.98 5.77
N TYR A 105 -11.37 17.01 5.38
CA TYR A 105 -10.85 18.02 6.31
C TYR A 105 -11.94 18.80 7.06
N ASP A 106 -13.10 18.99 6.43
CA ASP A 106 -14.27 19.64 7.03
C ASP A 106 -15.09 18.71 7.94
N GLY A 107 -14.63 17.47 8.11
CA GLY A 107 -15.27 16.44 8.91
C GLY A 107 -16.36 15.65 8.17
N LYS A 108 -16.64 15.98 6.90
CA LYS A 108 -17.61 15.25 6.07
C LYS A 108 -17.11 13.83 5.79
N LYS A 109 -18.00 12.85 5.96
CA LYS A 109 -17.73 11.46 5.61
C LYS A 109 -17.97 11.22 4.13
N THR A 110 -17.11 10.45 3.50
CA THR A 110 -17.21 10.03 2.10
C THR A 110 -16.87 8.57 1.95
N LEU A 111 -17.28 7.97 0.84
CA LEU A 111 -16.91 6.61 0.49
C LEU A 111 -15.71 6.63 -0.43
N THR A 112 -14.76 5.75 -0.13
CA THR A 112 -13.62 5.48 -1.01
C THR A 112 -13.39 3.98 -1.10
N VAL A 113 -12.91 3.50 -2.23
CA VAL A 113 -12.54 2.10 -2.39
C VAL A 113 -11.42 1.77 -1.40
N LYS A 114 -11.57 0.66 -0.66
CA LYS A 114 -10.56 0.17 0.29
C LYS A 114 -9.19 0.11 -0.40
N PRO A 115 -8.11 0.65 0.21
CA PRO A 115 -6.77 0.62 -0.38
C PRO A 115 -6.30 -0.79 -0.79
N SER A 116 -6.69 -1.82 -0.03
CA SER A 116 -6.38 -3.23 -0.36
C SER A 116 -7.11 -3.72 -1.61
N VAL A 117 -8.38 -3.39 -1.78
CA VAL A 117 -9.19 -3.73 -2.97
C VAL A 117 -8.66 -2.98 -4.19
N GLN A 118 -8.29 -1.71 -4.00
CA GLN A 118 -7.72 -0.86 -5.03
C GLN A 118 -6.35 -1.41 -5.48
N PHE A 119 -5.46 -1.74 -4.55
CA PHE A 119 -4.17 -2.38 -4.82
C PHE A 119 -4.33 -3.69 -5.61
N GLN A 120 -5.26 -4.56 -5.20
CA GLN A 120 -5.52 -5.82 -5.88
C GLN A 120 -6.00 -5.63 -7.32
N THR A 121 -6.88 -4.65 -7.54
CA THR A 121 -7.40 -4.31 -8.87
C THR A 121 -6.28 -3.81 -9.79
N VAL A 122 -5.45 -2.89 -9.29
CA VAL A 122 -4.33 -2.34 -10.05
C VAL A 122 -3.29 -3.43 -10.34
N LEU A 123 -2.97 -4.28 -9.36
CA LEU A 123 -2.09 -5.42 -9.57
C LEU A 123 -2.62 -6.36 -10.65
N ALA A 124 -3.91 -6.70 -10.60
CA ALA A 124 -4.52 -7.56 -11.62
C ALA A 124 -4.39 -6.93 -13.03
N GLY A 125 -4.64 -5.63 -13.15
CA GLY A 125 -4.46 -4.90 -14.41
C GLY A 125 -3.01 -4.86 -14.89
N ALA A 126 -2.06 -4.64 -13.97
CA ALA A 126 -0.62 -4.62 -14.27
C ALA A 126 -0.09 -5.99 -14.71
N ILE A 127 -0.54 -7.09 -14.08
CA ILE A 127 -0.14 -8.45 -14.45
C ILE A 127 -0.81 -8.89 -15.76
N LYS A 128 -2.09 -8.52 -15.98
CA LYS A 128 -2.81 -8.80 -17.22
C LYS A 128 -2.33 -7.94 -18.39
N ASN A 129 -1.75 -6.77 -18.11
CA ASN A 129 -1.46 -5.71 -19.07
C ASN A 129 -2.73 -5.26 -19.82
N GLY A 130 -3.79 -4.96 -19.07
CA GLY A 130 -5.09 -4.60 -19.62
C GLY A 130 -6.18 -4.64 -18.56
N LYS A 131 -7.39 -4.18 -18.91
CA LYS A 131 -8.54 -4.17 -18.00
C LYS A 131 -8.86 -5.60 -17.54
N PRO A 132 -8.73 -5.93 -16.24
CA PRO A 132 -9.19 -7.20 -15.72
C PRO A 132 -10.72 -7.23 -15.62
N GLU A 133 -11.31 -8.40 -15.80
CA GLU A 133 -12.70 -8.64 -15.42
C GLU A 133 -12.81 -8.85 -13.91
N GLU A 134 -13.97 -8.53 -13.33
CA GLU A 134 -14.26 -8.72 -11.90
C GLU A 134 -13.93 -10.14 -11.41
N THR A 135 -14.28 -11.14 -12.21
CA THR A 135 -14.08 -12.57 -11.90
C THR A 135 -12.62 -13.00 -12.00
N GLU A 136 -11.77 -12.23 -12.69
CA GLU A 136 -10.36 -12.55 -12.88
C GLU A 136 -9.46 -11.96 -11.79
N VAL A 137 -9.85 -10.85 -11.17
CA VAL A 137 -9.01 -10.11 -10.20
C VAL A 137 -8.47 -11.04 -9.13
N THR A 138 -9.36 -11.75 -8.43
CA THR A 138 -8.97 -12.68 -7.35
C THR A 138 -8.05 -13.79 -7.84
N LYS A 139 -8.31 -14.34 -9.03
CA LYS A 139 -7.49 -15.42 -9.61
C LYS A 139 -6.08 -14.93 -9.92
N ILE A 140 -5.94 -13.75 -10.52
CA ILE A 140 -4.64 -13.16 -10.87
C ILE A 140 -3.86 -12.82 -9.60
N VAL A 141 -4.50 -12.15 -8.64
CA VAL A 141 -3.88 -11.74 -7.37
C VAL A 141 -3.40 -12.94 -6.57
N ASN A 142 -4.21 -14.01 -6.46
CA ASN A 142 -3.83 -15.22 -5.74
C ASN A 142 -2.77 -16.04 -6.46
N GLY A 143 -2.69 -15.92 -7.80
CA GLY A 143 -1.64 -16.55 -8.60
C GLY A 143 -0.31 -15.78 -8.60
N PHE A 144 -0.30 -14.53 -8.14
CA PHE A 144 0.92 -13.72 -8.08
C PHE A 144 1.83 -14.17 -6.93
N SER A 145 3.09 -14.44 -7.24
CA SER A 145 4.08 -14.87 -6.25
C SER A 145 4.68 -13.66 -5.54
N TYR A 146 4.14 -13.31 -4.38
CA TYR A 146 4.68 -12.23 -3.55
C TYR A 146 6.02 -12.64 -2.93
N LYS A 147 7.12 -12.22 -3.57
CA LYS A 147 8.46 -12.28 -3.00
C LYS A 147 8.89 -10.89 -2.56
N LYS A 148 9.77 -10.84 -1.55
CA LYS A 148 10.43 -9.59 -1.17
C LYS A 148 11.37 -9.14 -2.29
N GLY A 149 11.46 -7.84 -2.49
CA GLY A 149 12.17 -7.22 -3.59
C GLY A 149 11.23 -6.61 -4.63
N ALA A 150 11.78 -6.26 -5.80
CA ALA A 150 11.03 -5.57 -6.85
C ALA A 150 10.77 -6.47 -8.04
N TYR A 151 9.49 -6.67 -8.36
CA TYR A 151 9.00 -7.31 -9.57
C TYR A 151 8.77 -6.26 -10.66
N ILE A 152 9.25 -6.53 -11.87
CA ILE A 152 9.00 -5.71 -13.05
C ILE A 152 7.95 -6.42 -13.93
N THR A 153 6.85 -5.74 -14.22
CA THR A 153 5.81 -6.30 -15.09
C THR A 153 6.38 -6.65 -16.46
N LYS A 154 5.85 -7.70 -17.08
CA LYS A 154 6.42 -8.28 -18.31
C LYS A 154 6.62 -7.24 -19.42
N GLN A 155 5.61 -6.39 -19.62
CA GLN A 155 5.60 -5.29 -20.58
C GLN A 155 6.59 -4.17 -20.28
N SER A 156 7.09 -4.09 -19.04
CA SER A 156 7.99 -3.02 -18.58
C SER A 156 9.45 -3.42 -18.54
N ARG A 157 9.77 -4.71 -18.71
CA ARG A 157 11.13 -5.25 -18.49
C ARG A 157 12.17 -4.60 -19.38
N GLU A 158 11.91 -4.54 -20.68
CA GLU A 158 12.83 -3.95 -21.65
C GLU A 158 13.12 -2.49 -21.30
N LYS A 159 12.05 -1.70 -21.12
CA LYS A 159 12.14 -0.29 -20.78
C LYS A 159 12.84 -0.03 -19.44
N PHE A 160 12.59 -0.86 -18.43
CA PHE A 160 13.29 -0.74 -17.15
C PHE A 160 14.80 -1.01 -17.30
N ILE A 161 15.19 -2.01 -18.09
CA ILE A 161 16.60 -2.28 -18.38
C ILE A 161 17.23 -1.15 -19.19
N GLU A 162 16.53 -0.57 -20.16
CA GLU A 162 16.99 0.61 -20.90
C GLU A 162 17.17 1.83 -19.99
N LEU A 163 16.24 2.04 -19.05
CA LEU A 163 16.36 3.07 -18.02
C LEU A 163 17.66 2.90 -17.23
N LEU A 164 17.92 1.70 -16.70
CA LEU A 164 19.15 1.42 -15.95
C LEU A 164 20.41 1.66 -16.79
N LYS A 165 20.44 1.15 -18.03
CA LYS A 165 21.56 1.34 -18.97
C LYS A 165 21.83 2.81 -19.26
N SER A 166 20.79 3.62 -19.46
CA SER A 166 20.92 5.06 -19.73
C SER A 166 21.58 5.83 -18.57
N LEU A 167 21.54 5.26 -17.36
CA LEU A 167 22.11 5.80 -16.13
C LEU A 167 23.46 5.18 -15.78
N GLY A 168 24.01 4.31 -16.64
CA GLY A 168 25.24 3.58 -16.37
C GLY A 168 25.12 2.58 -15.22
N ILE A 169 23.94 1.99 -15.05
CA ILE A 169 23.66 0.91 -14.08
C ILE A 169 23.59 -0.40 -14.87
N ASP A 170 24.54 -1.29 -14.61
CA ASP A 170 24.70 -2.58 -15.28
C ASP A 170 24.78 -3.77 -14.30
N GLU A 171 24.63 -3.50 -13.01
CA GLU A 171 24.82 -4.47 -11.93
C GLU A 171 23.57 -5.27 -11.57
N PHE A 172 22.47 -5.04 -12.29
CA PHE A 172 21.18 -5.67 -12.07
C PHE A 172 20.63 -6.29 -13.34
N SER A 173 19.91 -7.39 -13.18
CA SER A 173 19.13 -8.04 -14.22
C SER A 173 17.70 -8.27 -13.74
N ILE A 174 16.78 -8.59 -14.65
CA ILE A 174 15.45 -9.11 -14.29
C ILE A 174 15.49 -10.61 -14.50
N ASN A 175 15.11 -11.40 -13.49
CA ASN A 175 15.02 -12.84 -13.63
C ASN A 175 13.83 -13.18 -14.53
N ASP A 176 14.07 -13.87 -15.65
CA ASP A 176 13.03 -14.16 -16.64
C ASP A 176 11.91 -15.04 -16.08
N ASN A 177 12.24 -15.93 -15.13
CA ASN A 177 11.30 -16.91 -14.57
C ASN A 177 10.27 -16.27 -13.65
N ASP A 178 10.68 -15.34 -12.79
CA ASP A 178 9.79 -14.75 -11.78
C ASP A 178 9.59 -13.23 -11.91
N GLY A 179 10.33 -12.56 -12.79
CA GLY A 179 10.22 -11.11 -13.04
C GLY A 179 10.86 -10.22 -11.98
N TYR A 180 11.55 -10.77 -10.99
CA TYR A 180 12.19 -9.98 -9.95
C TYR A 180 13.57 -9.47 -10.35
N ILE A 181 13.91 -8.28 -9.88
CA ILE A 181 15.26 -7.72 -10.01
C ILE A 181 16.24 -8.58 -9.20
N ALA A 182 17.34 -8.96 -9.83
CA ALA A 182 18.46 -9.65 -9.20
C ALA A 182 19.74 -8.83 -9.33
N LYS A 183 20.53 -8.77 -8.26
CA LYS A 183 21.89 -8.24 -8.29
C LYS A 183 22.82 -9.26 -8.96
N ILE A 184 23.58 -8.82 -9.96
CA ILE A 184 24.58 -9.66 -10.67
C ILE A 184 26.03 -9.25 -10.37
N SER A 185 26.26 -8.03 -9.89
CA SER A 185 27.57 -7.57 -9.40
C SER A 185 27.43 -6.45 -8.37
N GLU A 186 28.53 -6.00 -7.76
CA GLU A 186 28.47 -4.98 -6.72
C GLU A 186 28.14 -3.57 -7.25
N PRO A 187 27.21 -2.82 -6.64
CA PRO A 187 26.80 -1.51 -7.12
C PRO A 187 27.94 -0.48 -7.18
N LYS A 188 28.18 0.12 -8.35
CA LYS A 188 29.29 1.07 -8.55
C LYS A 188 28.92 2.51 -8.18
N ASN A 189 27.64 2.90 -8.29
CA ASN A 189 27.18 4.27 -8.07
C ASN A 189 26.06 4.37 -7.01
N ASN A 190 25.70 5.60 -6.62
CA ASN A 190 24.72 5.83 -5.56
C ASN A 190 23.31 5.33 -5.90
N LEU A 191 22.87 5.51 -7.15
CA LEU A 191 21.55 5.03 -7.60
C LEU A 191 21.49 3.51 -7.58
N ALA A 192 22.56 2.84 -8.00
CA ALA A 192 22.68 1.39 -7.93
C ALA A 192 22.61 0.88 -6.47
N LYS A 193 23.27 1.56 -5.53
CA LYS A 193 23.17 1.23 -4.08
C LYS A 193 21.77 1.44 -3.52
N GLN A 194 21.08 2.49 -3.95
CA GLN A 194 19.70 2.74 -3.56
C GLN A 194 18.77 1.66 -4.12
N LEU A 195 18.97 1.22 -5.37
CA LEU A 195 18.21 0.11 -5.94
C LEU A 195 18.46 -1.20 -5.18
N GLU A 196 19.71 -1.49 -4.81
CA GLU A 196 20.02 -2.62 -3.94
C GLU A 196 19.29 -2.52 -2.58
N SER A 197 19.27 -1.33 -1.97
CA SER A 197 18.54 -1.11 -0.72
C SER A 197 17.03 -1.32 -0.90
N LEU A 198 16.45 -0.87 -2.01
CA LEU A 198 15.03 -1.01 -2.29
C LEU A 198 14.64 -2.49 -2.43
N ILE A 199 15.44 -3.28 -3.15
CA ILE A 199 15.14 -4.72 -3.33
C ILE A 199 15.38 -5.55 -2.06
N ASN A 200 16.16 -5.05 -1.10
CA ASN A 200 16.53 -5.77 0.13
C ASN A 200 15.83 -5.27 1.41
N ASN A 201 14.94 -4.27 1.34
CA ASN A 201 14.31 -3.66 2.52
C ASN A 201 13.17 -4.49 3.15
N GLY A 202 12.91 -5.71 2.67
CA GLY A 202 11.87 -6.59 3.21
C GLY A 202 10.43 -6.27 2.77
N LYS A 203 10.24 -5.32 1.86
CA LYS A 203 8.95 -5.04 1.19
C LYS A 203 8.87 -5.71 -0.18
N THR A 204 7.67 -5.73 -0.75
CA THR A 204 7.41 -6.19 -2.12
C THR A 204 7.05 -5.00 -2.99
N TYR A 205 7.76 -4.80 -4.09
CA TYR A 205 7.46 -3.77 -5.08
C TYR A 205 6.99 -4.41 -6.38
N VAL A 206 6.00 -3.81 -7.02
CA VAL A 206 5.59 -4.11 -8.40
C VAL A 206 5.73 -2.83 -9.19
N ILE A 207 6.55 -2.83 -10.23
CA ILE A 207 6.83 -1.65 -11.05
C ILE A 207 6.26 -1.89 -12.44
N ASP A 208 5.30 -1.05 -12.83
CA ASP A 208 4.65 -1.07 -14.14
C ASP A 208 4.88 0.26 -14.87
N MET A 209 5.61 0.26 -15.98
CA MET A 209 6.09 1.46 -16.69
C MET A 209 5.27 1.76 -17.95
N THR A 210 3.94 1.66 -17.86
CA THR A 210 2.99 1.75 -18.98
C THR A 210 2.33 3.12 -19.12
N GLY A 211 2.43 4.00 -18.12
CA GLY A 211 1.77 5.32 -18.12
C GLY A 211 0.25 5.28 -17.94
N THR A 212 -0.32 4.11 -17.63
CA THR A 212 -1.74 3.93 -17.35
C THR A 212 -1.91 2.80 -16.35
N CYS A 213 -3.02 2.78 -15.61
CA CYS A 213 -3.37 1.63 -14.80
C CYS A 213 -4.88 1.39 -14.83
N TYR A 214 -5.35 0.35 -14.15
CA TYR A 214 -6.78 0.06 -14.03
C TYR A 214 -7.18 0.11 -12.56
N MET A 215 -8.12 0.99 -12.24
CA MET A 215 -8.58 1.23 -10.88
C MET A 215 -10.08 1.03 -10.74
N ARG A 216 -10.58 0.87 -9.51
CA ARG A 216 -12.01 0.97 -9.28
C ARG A 216 -12.40 2.43 -9.16
N ASP A 217 -13.47 2.80 -9.83
CA ASP A 217 -14.10 4.10 -9.68
C ASP A 217 -14.84 4.18 -8.33
N ASP A 218 -14.61 5.24 -7.55
CA ASP A 218 -15.19 5.39 -6.21
C ASP A 218 -16.72 5.50 -6.23
N VAL A 219 -17.32 5.92 -7.35
CA VAL A 219 -18.78 6.08 -7.45
C VAL A 219 -19.44 4.77 -7.88
N THR A 220 -18.96 4.17 -8.96
CA THR A 220 -19.60 3.00 -9.59
C THR A 220 -19.06 1.67 -9.10
N GLY A 221 -17.85 1.66 -8.55
CA GLY A 221 -17.10 0.44 -8.20
C GLY A 221 -16.55 -0.33 -9.41
N GLU A 222 -16.84 0.14 -10.63
CA GLU A 222 -16.39 -0.49 -11.87
C GLU A 222 -14.88 -0.31 -12.05
N ILE A 223 -14.24 -1.34 -12.61
CA ILE A 223 -12.84 -1.25 -13.01
C ILE A 223 -12.75 -0.39 -14.28
N VAL A 224 -12.03 0.72 -14.22
CA VAL A 224 -11.87 1.69 -15.31
C VAL A 224 -10.39 1.90 -15.62
N GLU A 225 -10.10 2.33 -16.85
CA GLU A 225 -8.75 2.79 -17.21
C GLU A 225 -8.50 4.14 -16.53
N TYR A 226 -7.37 4.25 -15.83
CA TYR A 226 -6.87 5.49 -15.25
C TYR A 226 -5.57 5.88 -15.97
N PRO A 227 -5.68 6.73 -17.00
CA PRO A 227 -4.55 7.13 -17.82
C PRO A 227 -3.83 8.34 -17.21
N PHE A 228 -3.26 8.17 -16.02
CA PHE A 228 -2.64 9.25 -15.23
C PHE A 228 -1.65 10.09 -16.07
N GLU A 229 -0.80 9.46 -16.89
CA GLU A 229 0.13 10.18 -17.77
C GLU A 229 -0.58 11.08 -18.80
N LYS A 230 -1.75 10.68 -19.30
CA LYS A 230 -2.53 11.54 -20.22
C LYS A 230 -3.19 12.69 -19.48
N MET A 231 -3.56 12.48 -18.21
CA MET A 231 -4.19 13.49 -17.36
C MET A 231 -3.19 14.54 -16.91
N ASP A 232 -2.01 14.10 -16.48
CA ASP A 232 -0.86 14.94 -16.16
C ASP A 232 0.43 14.36 -16.77
N PRO A 233 0.91 14.89 -17.91
CA PRO A 233 2.15 14.43 -18.54
C PRO A 233 3.42 14.63 -17.71
N SER A 234 3.36 15.41 -16.62
CA SER A 234 4.48 15.58 -15.68
C SER A 234 4.45 14.57 -14.52
N GLU A 235 3.37 13.82 -14.37
CA GLU A 235 3.23 12.81 -13.35
C GLU A 235 4.10 11.58 -13.65
N ILE A 236 5.07 11.31 -12.76
CA ILE A 236 6.03 10.22 -12.92
C ILE A 236 5.45 8.91 -12.40
N CYS A 237 4.67 8.95 -11.32
CA CYS A 237 4.26 7.77 -10.58
C CYS A 237 2.91 7.97 -9.88
N GLU A 238 2.00 7.02 -10.09
CA GLU A 238 0.82 6.80 -9.26
C GLU A 238 1.05 5.58 -8.34
N PRO A 239 1.22 5.77 -7.02
CA PRO A 239 1.54 4.70 -6.08
C PRO A 239 0.29 4.05 -5.45
N PHE A 240 0.32 2.73 -5.29
CA PHE A 240 -0.71 1.97 -4.57
C PHE A 240 -0.06 1.14 -3.47
N ILE A 241 -0.44 1.38 -2.21
CA ILE A 241 0.19 0.77 -1.04
C ILE A 241 -0.85 -0.07 -0.29
N SER A 242 -0.50 -1.32 0.00
CA SER A 242 -1.30 -2.23 0.83
C SER A 242 -0.39 -3.03 1.75
N GLY A 243 -0.29 -2.60 3.01
CA GLY A 243 0.62 -3.21 3.99
C GLY A 243 2.08 -3.09 3.54
N SER A 244 2.79 -4.23 3.47
CA SER A 244 4.19 -4.28 3.01
C SER A 244 4.37 -4.34 1.48
N ASN A 245 3.27 -4.23 0.73
CA ASN A 245 3.29 -4.30 -0.73
C ASN A 245 3.07 -2.91 -1.32
N THR A 246 3.81 -2.59 -2.36
CA THR A 246 3.73 -1.31 -3.07
C THR A 246 3.73 -1.59 -4.57
N LEU A 247 2.76 -1.03 -5.28
CA LEU A 247 2.72 -1.04 -6.73
C LEU A 247 2.94 0.39 -7.20
N LEU A 248 3.90 0.58 -8.09
CA LEU A 248 4.23 1.87 -8.70
C LEU A 248 3.81 1.81 -10.16
N ALA A 249 2.73 2.50 -10.51
CA ALA A 249 2.38 2.75 -11.90
C ALA A 249 3.21 3.96 -12.38
N ILE A 250 4.24 3.68 -13.17
CA ILE A 250 5.24 4.63 -13.63
C ILE A 250 4.91 5.09 -15.06
N THR A 251 5.16 6.37 -15.33
CA THR A 251 5.05 6.99 -16.65
C THR A 251 5.63 6.13 -17.77
N SER A 252 4.93 6.09 -18.90
CA SER A 252 5.42 5.53 -20.15
C SER A 252 6.59 6.37 -20.69
N ASN A 253 6.67 7.64 -20.31
CA ASN A 253 7.60 8.66 -20.80
C ASN A 253 7.73 8.63 -22.33
N LYS A 254 6.63 8.30 -23.03
CA LYS A 254 6.59 8.12 -24.49
C LYS A 254 7.09 9.34 -25.26
N ASP A 255 6.89 10.53 -24.70
CA ASP A 255 7.30 11.81 -25.29
C ASP A 255 8.74 12.21 -24.90
N ASN A 256 9.42 11.40 -24.07
CA ASN A 256 10.79 11.59 -23.59
C ASN A 256 11.03 12.96 -22.93
N THR A 257 10.03 13.47 -22.20
CA THR A 257 10.08 14.79 -21.56
C THR A 257 10.63 14.76 -20.14
N ILE A 258 10.58 13.60 -19.48
CA ILE A 258 11.06 13.40 -18.11
C ILE A 258 12.44 12.75 -18.16
N ALA A 259 13.40 13.24 -17.37
CA ALA A 259 14.73 12.68 -17.36
C ALA A 259 14.76 11.28 -16.72
N ALA A 260 15.58 10.38 -17.28
CA ALA A 260 15.80 9.03 -16.72
C ALA A 260 16.16 9.07 -15.22
N SER A 261 16.95 10.05 -14.81
CA SER A 261 17.34 10.24 -13.40
C SER A 261 16.15 10.56 -12.50
N GLU A 262 15.17 11.31 -12.99
CA GLU A 262 13.95 11.64 -12.24
C GLU A 262 13.09 10.40 -12.06
N ILE A 263 12.89 9.61 -13.13
CA ILE A 263 12.11 8.37 -13.10
C ILE A 263 12.68 7.39 -12.08
N ILE A 264 13.99 7.10 -12.14
CA ILE A 264 14.59 6.15 -11.20
C ILE A 264 14.56 6.71 -9.77
N GLN A 265 14.78 8.02 -9.56
CA GLN A 265 14.74 8.61 -8.23
C GLN A 265 13.35 8.53 -7.62
N THR A 266 12.29 8.71 -8.41
CA THR A 266 10.91 8.52 -7.94
C THR A 266 10.67 7.08 -7.50
N ILE A 267 11.14 6.09 -8.26
CA ILE A 267 11.03 4.67 -7.87
C ILE A 267 11.76 4.41 -6.54
N LEU A 268 12.95 4.99 -6.37
CA LEU A 268 13.83 4.77 -5.21
C LEU A 268 13.39 5.49 -3.93
N GLN A 269 12.36 6.33 -3.97
CA GLN A 269 11.86 7.06 -2.79
C GLN A 269 10.88 6.26 -1.91
N TYR A 270 10.42 5.09 -2.36
CA TYR A 270 9.44 4.23 -1.66
C TYR A 270 10.10 3.09 -0.85
#